data_AF-A0A1V3PWQ1-F1
#
_entry.id   AF-A0A1V3PWQ1-F1
#
_cell.length_a   1.000
_cell.length_b   1.000
_cell.length_c   1.000
_cell.angle_alpha   90.00
_cell.angle_beta   90.00
_cell.angle_gamma   90.00
#
_symmetry.space_group_name_H-M   'P 1'
#
loop_
_entity.id
_entity.type
_entity.pdbx_description
1 polymer ?
#
loop_
_entity_poly.entity_id
_entity_poly.type
_entity_poly.pdbx_seq_one_letter_code
_entity_poly.pdbx_strand_id
1 'polypeptide(L)'
;MFKLVPTGTKKVVMTAYIAGGDTRTFRVPEGTYSIYFAQGQVWCGFRDAFGKGNTKLMELSGEFAFTSTVVPGVGTNYEGEEIDVTPKLEGNLRSHEVSDADFSDLVPAGPATPSNENK
;
A
#
# COMPACT_ATOMS: atom_id res chain seq x y z
N MET A 1 -5.16 7.36 -3.84
CA MET A 1 -3.79 7.32 -3.29
C MET A 1 -3.67 6.10 -2.42
N PHE A 2 -2.63 5.30 -2.58
CA PHE A 2 -2.33 4.13 -1.75
C PHE A 2 -1.09 4.38 -0.92
N LYS A 3 -1.08 3.86 0.31
CA LYS A 3 0.08 3.75 1.18
C LYS A 3 0.25 2.29 1.59
N LEU A 4 1.44 1.75 1.38
CA LEU A 4 1.83 0.42 1.85
C LEU A 4 2.67 0.57 3.12
N VAL A 5 2.31 -0.13 4.18
CA VAL A 5 2.88 0.03 5.52
C VAL A 5 3.21 -1.35 6.08
N PRO A 6 4.47 -1.67 6.47
CA PRO A 6 4.78 -2.94 7.11
C PRO A 6 3.91 -3.12 8.35
N THR A 7 3.33 -4.31 8.50
CA THR A 7 2.39 -4.62 9.59
C THR A 7 3.01 -4.28 10.96
N GLY A 8 2.22 -3.65 11.82
CA GLY A 8 2.66 -3.23 13.16
C GLY A 8 3.55 -1.98 13.19
N THR A 9 3.75 -1.31 12.06
CA THR A 9 4.49 -0.04 11.97
C THR A 9 3.62 1.11 11.48
N LYS A 10 4.11 2.35 11.57
CA LYS A 10 3.54 3.53 10.91
C LYS A 10 4.39 4.01 9.73
N LYS A 11 5.31 3.17 9.22
CA LYS A 11 6.29 3.55 8.20
C LYS A 11 5.78 3.22 6.81
N VAL A 12 5.56 4.23 5.98
CA VAL A 12 5.12 4.07 4.60
C VAL A 12 6.31 3.71 3.72
N VAL A 13 6.33 2.49 3.17
CA VAL A 13 7.39 2.02 2.26
C VAL A 13 7.07 2.34 0.80
N MET A 14 5.79 2.56 0.48
CA MET A 14 5.35 2.93 -0.86
C MET A 14 4.17 3.88 -0.76
N THR A 15 4.19 4.93 -1.56
CA THR A 15 3.03 5.77 -1.84
C THR A 15 2.77 5.78 -3.33
N ALA A 16 1.53 5.52 -3.73
CA ALA A 16 1.13 5.50 -5.13
C ALA A 16 -0.11 6.34 -5.40
N TYR A 17 -0.11 7.00 -6.55
CA TYR A 17 -1.28 7.68 -7.10
C TYR A 17 -1.79 6.87 -8.29
N ILE A 18 -3.04 6.45 -8.20
CA ILE A 18 -3.70 5.67 -9.25
C ILE A 18 -4.95 6.45 -9.62
N ALA A 19 -5.05 6.85 -10.89
CA ALA A 19 -6.26 7.47 -11.43
C ALA A 19 -7.35 6.39 -11.60
N GLY A 20 -8.62 6.79 -11.54
CA GLY A 20 -9.71 5.83 -11.76
C GLY A 20 -9.62 5.18 -13.14
N GLY A 21 -9.68 3.85 -13.19
CA GLY A 21 -9.54 3.07 -14.42
C GLY A 21 -8.11 2.70 -14.80
N ASP A 22 -7.10 3.20 -14.08
CA ASP A 22 -5.70 2.80 -14.28
C ASP A 22 -5.37 1.51 -13.51
N THR A 23 -4.49 0.70 -14.09
CA THR A 23 -3.78 -0.40 -13.39
C THR A 23 -2.31 -0.05 -13.28
N ARG A 24 -1.69 -0.35 -12.12
CA ARG A 24 -0.27 -0.09 -11.87
C ARG A 24 0.37 -1.29 -11.18
N THR A 25 1.60 -1.60 -11.56
CA THR A 25 2.43 -2.63 -10.93
C THR A 25 3.57 -1.96 -10.18
N PHE A 26 3.78 -2.36 -8.93
CA PHE A 26 4.84 -1.83 -8.08
C PHE A 26 5.74 -2.96 -7.60
N ARG A 27 7.05 -2.71 -7.52
CA ARG A 27 7.99 -3.58 -6.82
C ARG A 27 8.10 -3.08 -5.38
N VAL A 28 7.89 -3.98 -4.43
CA VAL A 28 7.90 -3.68 -3.00
C VAL A 28 8.89 -4.62 -2.31
N PRO A 29 9.47 -4.24 -1.16
CA PRO A 29 10.29 -5.16 -0.39
C PRO A 29 9.47 -6.36 0.08
N GLU A 30 10.11 -7.50 0.30
CA GLU A 30 9.45 -8.66 0.91
C GLU A 30 8.98 -8.33 2.33
N GLY A 31 7.87 -8.93 2.73
CA GLY A 31 7.28 -8.75 4.05
C GLY A 31 5.76 -8.75 4.02
N THR A 32 5.19 -8.54 5.20
CA THR A 32 3.75 -8.43 5.41
C THR A 32 3.36 -6.98 5.64
N TYR A 33 2.28 -6.55 4.99
CA TYR A 33 1.88 -5.15 4.97
C TYR A 33 0.39 -4.97 5.24
N SER A 34 0.07 -3.82 5.84
CA SER A 34 -1.24 -3.17 5.78
C SER A 34 -1.29 -2.21 4.60
N ILE A 35 -2.48 -2.07 4.01
CA ILE A 35 -2.71 -1.20 2.85
C ILE A 35 -3.76 -0.17 3.22
N TYR A 36 -3.37 1.09 3.13
CA TYR A 36 -4.26 2.23 3.33
C TYR A 36 -4.52 2.90 1.99
N PHE A 37 -5.73 3.39 1.78
CA PHE A 37 -6.03 4.21 0.62
C PHE A 37 -6.92 5.39 0.95
N ALA A 38 -6.64 6.48 0.22
CA ALA A 38 -7.45 7.68 0.18
C ALA A 38 -8.08 7.80 -1.21
N GLN A 39 -9.38 8.06 -1.27
CA GLN A 39 -10.13 8.28 -2.50
C GLN A 39 -10.83 9.63 -2.45
N GLY A 40 -10.81 10.35 -3.57
CA GLY A 40 -11.58 11.57 -3.77
C GLY A 40 -11.44 12.06 -5.21
N GLN A 41 -12.03 13.21 -5.51
CA GLN A 41 -12.13 13.74 -6.88
C GLN A 41 -11.00 14.71 -7.23
N VAL A 42 -10.58 15.54 -6.28
CA VAL A 42 -9.59 16.61 -6.50
C VAL A 42 -8.40 16.38 -5.61
N TRP A 43 -7.21 16.23 -6.18
CA TRP A 43 -5.97 16.07 -5.41
C TRP A 43 -5.54 17.42 -4.80
N CYS A 44 -5.42 17.46 -3.47
CA CYS A 44 -5.10 18.64 -2.66
C CYS A 44 -3.69 18.57 -2.02
N GLY A 45 -2.91 17.53 -2.31
CA GLY A 45 -1.53 17.37 -1.81
C GLY A 45 -1.37 16.30 -0.74
N PHE A 46 -0.13 15.97 -0.39
CA PHE A 46 0.20 14.80 0.43
C PHE A 46 -0.45 14.78 1.82
N ARG A 47 -0.60 15.96 2.44
CA ARG A 47 -1.17 16.07 3.80
C ARG A 47 -2.70 16.03 3.78
N ASP A 48 -3.31 16.79 2.87
CA ASP A 48 -4.76 16.98 2.84
C ASP A 48 -5.45 16.02 1.87
N ALA A 49 -4.70 15.12 1.23
CA ALA A 49 -5.15 14.12 0.27
C ALA A 49 -6.10 14.69 -0.80
N PHE A 50 -7.40 14.43 -0.71
CA PHE A 50 -8.42 14.96 -1.63
C PHE A 50 -9.28 16.08 -1.03
N GLY A 51 -8.77 16.72 0.03
CA GLY A 51 -9.46 17.74 0.82
C GLY A 51 -10.14 17.14 2.06
N LYS A 52 -10.14 17.90 3.16
CA LYS A 52 -10.84 17.54 4.40
C LYS A 52 -12.35 17.39 4.15
N GLY A 53 -12.93 16.30 4.65
CA GLY A 53 -14.36 15.99 4.49
C GLY A 53 -14.77 15.48 3.09
N ASN A 54 -13.88 15.55 2.09
CA ASN A 54 -14.13 15.04 0.73
C ASN A 54 -13.25 13.84 0.38
N THR A 55 -12.42 13.40 1.33
CA THR A 55 -11.55 12.24 1.20
C THR A 55 -12.17 11.07 1.95
N LYS A 56 -12.40 9.96 1.25
CA LYS A 56 -12.69 8.69 1.89
C LYS A 56 -11.37 8.00 2.23
N LEU A 57 -11.16 7.71 3.51
CA LEU A 57 -9.95 7.07 4.02
C LEU A 57 -10.29 5.67 4.52
N MET A 58 -9.55 4.67 4.05
CA MET A 58 -9.84 3.28 4.33
C MET A 58 -8.53 2.50 4.56
N GLU A 59 -8.61 1.48 5.40
CA GLU A 59 -7.62 0.40 5.49
C GLU A 59 -8.24 -0.90 4.96
N LEU A 60 -7.49 -1.63 4.12
CA LEU A 60 -7.88 -2.97 3.68
C LEU A 60 -7.73 -3.95 4.84
N SER A 61 -8.80 -4.67 5.12
CA SER A 61 -8.84 -5.72 6.14
C SER A 61 -8.16 -6.97 5.60
N GLY A 62 -6.89 -7.14 5.96
CA GLY A 62 -6.07 -8.29 5.58
C GLY A 62 -4.59 -7.99 5.77
N GLU A 63 -3.80 -9.05 5.87
CA GLU A 63 -2.34 -8.98 5.80
C GLU A 63 -1.92 -9.37 4.38
N PHE A 64 -1.14 -8.49 3.73
CA PHE A 64 -0.70 -8.69 2.35
C PHE A 64 0.77 -9.10 2.37
N ALA A 65 1.05 -10.35 2.02
CA ALA A 65 2.40 -10.91 2.07
C ALA A 65 3.05 -10.89 0.68
N PHE A 66 4.26 -10.35 0.61
CA PHE A 66 5.09 -10.38 -0.58
C PHE A 66 6.34 -11.20 -0.26
N THR A 67 6.54 -12.28 -0.99
CA THR A 67 7.60 -13.26 -0.70
C THR A 67 8.35 -13.62 -1.97
N SER A 68 9.56 -14.15 -1.80
CA SER A 68 10.23 -14.87 -2.86
C SER A 68 10.73 -16.22 -2.39
N THR A 69 10.75 -17.18 -3.31
CA THR A 69 11.26 -18.53 -3.06
C THR A 69 12.30 -18.88 -4.12
N VAL A 70 13.48 -19.30 -3.70
CA VAL A 70 14.50 -19.82 -4.60
C VAL A 70 14.18 -21.26 -4.95
N VAL A 71 13.93 -21.52 -6.24
CA VAL A 71 13.62 -22.85 -6.77
C VAL A 71 14.87 -23.40 -7.46
N PRO A 72 15.47 -24.49 -6.95
CA PRO A 72 16.68 -25.09 -7.54
C PRO A 72 16.49 -25.46 -9.01
N GLY A 73 17.38 -24.97 -9.88
CA GLY A 73 17.34 -25.22 -11.32
C GLY A 73 16.34 -24.37 -12.11
N VAL A 74 15.56 -23.48 -11.46
CA VAL A 74 14.60 -22.58 -12.13
C VAL A 74 14.94 -21.12 -11.88
N GLY A 75 15.31 -20.74 -10.65
CA GLY A 75 15.60 -19.36 -10.25
C GLY A 75 14.69 -18.88 -9.12
N THR A 76 14.58 -17.57 -8.94
CA THR A 76 13.74 -16.96 -7.90
C THR A 76 12.31 -16.77 -8.40
N ASN A 77 11.34 -17.37 -7.72
CA ASN A 77 9.92 -17.12 -7.90
C ASN A 77 9.46 -16.00 -6.96
N TYR A 78 8.65 -15.08 -7.44
CA TYR A 78 8.10 -13.98 -6.66
C TYR A 78 6.59 -14.13 -6.52
N GLU A 79 6.07 -13.97 -5.31
CA GLU A 79 4.66 -14.03 -4.99
C GLU A 79 4.21 -12.67 -4.44
N GLY A 80 2.99 -12.27 -4.80
CA GLY A 80 2.43 -10.99 -4.40
C GLY A 80 0.93 -10.95 -4.66
N GLU A 81 0.35 -9.76 -4.47
CA GLU A 81 -1.09 -9.59 -4.35
C GLU A 81 -1.66 -8.73 -5.50
N GLU A 82 -2.78 -9.16 -6.07
CA GLU A 82 -3.60 -8.35 -6.98
C GLU A 82 -4.74 -7.68 -6.21
N ILE A 83 -4.81 -6.35 -6.30
CA ILE A 83 -5.74 -5.53 -5.52
C ILE A 83 -6.62 -4.74 -6.47
N ASP A 84 -7.92 -5.05 -6.45
CA ASP A 84 -8.94 -4.33 -7.20
C ASP A 84 -9.76 -3.45 -6.26
N VAL A 85 -9.67 -2.13 -6.45
CA VAL A 85 -10.40 -1.14 -5.65
C VAL A 85 -11.66 -0.62 -6.34
N THR A 86 -12.19 -1.36 -7.31
CA THR A 86 -13.47 -1.05 -7.93
C THR A 86 -14.61 -1.41 -6.98
N PRO A 87 -15.63 -0.54 -6.80
CA PRO A 87 -16.82 -0.90 -6.04
C PRO A 87 -17.52 -2.12 -6.67
N LYS A 88 -17.56 -3.23 -5.94
CA LYS A 88 -18.21 -4.49 -6.36
C LYS A 88 -19.11 -5.00 -5.24
N LEU A 89 -20.30 -5.45 -5.60
CA LEU A 89 -21.11 -6.30 -4.71
C LEU A 89 -20.33 -7.61 -4.56
N GLU A 90 -19.95 -7.99 -3.33
CA GLU A 90 -19.07 -9.15 -3.04
C GLU A 90 -17.62 -9.02 -3.57
N GLY A 91 -17.02 -7.82 -3.49
CA GLY A 91 -15.60 -7.64 -3.75
C GLY A 91 -14.70 -8.53 -2.86
N ASN A 92 -13.51 -8.85 -3.36
CA ASN A 92 -12.51 -9.67 -2.67
C ASN A 92 -11.81 -8.96 -1.50
N LEU A 93 -12.06 -7.67 -1.32
CA LEU A 93 -11.43 -6.85 -0.31
C LEU A 93 -12.46 -6.34 0.70
N ARG A 94 -12.23 -6.68 1.96
CA ARG A 94 -12.89 -6.02 3.08
C ARG A 94 -12.08 -4.78 3.44
N SER A 95 -12.75 -3.74 3.89
CA SER A 95 -12.10 -2.52 4.34
C SER A 95 -12.88 -1.86 5.44
N HIS A 96 -12.20 -1.05 6.25
CA HIS A 96 -12.82 -0.25 7.28
C HIS A 96 -12.34 1.20 7.16
N GLU A 97 -13.20 2.13 7.56
CA GLU A 97 -12.84 3.55 7.60
C GLU A 97 -11.78 3.79 8.66
N VAL A 98 -10.83 4.66 8.33
CA VAL A 98 -9.78 5.11 9.26
C VAL A 98 -9.87 6.62 9.45
N SER A 99 -9.45 7.09 10.62
CA SER A 99 -9.49 8.52 10.91
C SER A 99 -8.44 9.31 10.11
N ASP A 100 -8.68 10.60 9.92
CA ASP A 100 -7.67 11.52 9.34
C ASP A 100 -6.35 11.48 10.12
N ALA A 101 -6.42 11.32 11.45
CA ALA A 101 -5.24 11.25 12.32
C ALA A 101 -4.44 9.97 12.05
N ASP A 102 -5.09 8.81 12.00
CA ASP A 102 -4.42 7.53 11.73
C ASP A 102 -3.74 7.55 10.35
N PHE A 103 -4.42 8.09 9.33
CA PHE A 103 -3.87 8.16 7.99
C PHE A 103 -2.72 9.18 7.85
N SER A 104 -2.79 10.30 8.59
CA SER A 104 -1.77 11.36 8.58
C SER A 104 -0.53 10.99 9.39
N ASP A 105 -0.69 10.20 10.44
CA ASP A 105 0.38 9.68 11.28
C ASP A 105 1.30 8.68 10.55
N LEU A 106 0.89 8.20 9.37
CA LEU A 106 1.71 7.35 8.52
C LEU A 106 2.85 8.17 7.90
N VAL A 107 4.06 7.93 8.38
CA VAL A 107 5.28 8.65 8.00
C VAL A 107 6.06 7.89 6.94
N PRO A 108 6.68 8.54 5.94
CA PRO A 108 7.57 7.86 5.01
C PRO A 108 8.65 7.09 5.76
N ALA A 109 8.90 5.84 5.37
CA ALA A 109 10.12 5.16 5.76
C ALA A 109 11.27 6.07 5.29
N GLY A 110 12.15 6.47 6.21
CA GLY A 110 13.39 7.18 5.85
C GLY A 110 14.15 6.41 4.77
N PRO A 111 15.12 7.04 4.08
CA PRO A 111 15.85 6.37 3.01
C PRO A 111 16.31 5.00 3.48
N ALA A 112 15.96 3.96 2.74
CA ALA A 112 16.45 2.62 3.00
C ALA A 112 17.98 2.71 3.00
N THR A 113 18.60 2.54 4.16
CA THR A 113 20.05 2.33 4.22
C THR A 113 20.30 1.09 3.36
N PRO A 114 21.07 1.17 2.26
CA PRO A 114 21.41 -0.03 1.52
C PRO A 114 22.06 -0.99 2.52
N SER A 115 21.47 -2.17 2.69
CA SER A 115 22.13 -3.25 3.42
C SER A 115 23.39 -3.54 2.62
N ASN A 116 24.55 -3.17 3.17
CA ASN A 116 25.82 -3.51 2.55
C ASN A 116 25.81 -5.02 2.29
N GLU A 117 25.87 -5.37 1.01
CA GLU A 117 26.33 -6.67 0.55
C GLU A 117 27.57 -7.02 1.36
N ASN A 118 27.51 -8.13 2.10
CA ASN A 118 28.70 -8.77 2.61
C ASN A 118 28.88 -10.08 1.86
N LYS A 119 29.76 -9.97 0.85
CA LYS A 119 30.80 -10.92 0.39
C LYS A 119 30.43 -12.37 0.09
#